data_AF-C0BWJ0-F1
#
_entry.id   AF-C0BWJ0-F1
#
_cell.length_a   1.000
_cell.length_b   1.000
_cell.length_c   1.000
_cell.angle_alpha   90.00
_cell.angle_beta   90.00
_cell.angle_gamma   90.00
#
_symmetry.space_group_name_H-M   'P 1'
#
loop_
_entity.id
_entity.type
_entity.pdbx_description
1 polymer ?
#
loop_
_entity_poly.entity_id
_entity_poly.type
_entity_poly.pdbx_seq_one_letter_code
_entity_poly.pdbx_strand_id
1 'polypeptide(L)'
;MLAAVLCFTGCGSKQNSDVEYDKASMEQVTDFLIDYCANADEETTEQWNGMSEFAMEQQFVSAGLPFTPDSFLSAMDAWKAGIEECGDYAGHGDYKYEPSRTELKITTTAEFEKRNADLTFVFKADTRGNLNLDSMTVAGKYTMGEILEKAGLNTVLGMGTVFVVLIFISLIISLFRFIPALQNAFGRKPEKTTEAPAAVEDAPVIVDAAAETDDMELVAVISAAVAAAEGTTTDGFVVRSIRRRPSNKWN
;
A
#
# COMPACT_ATOMS: atom_id res chain seq x y z
N MET A 1 -48.23 16.46 -48.92
CA MET A 1 -46.81 16.06 -48.99
C MET A 1 -46.03 17.18 -48.33
N LEU A 2 -45.28 17.03 -47.24
CA LEU A 2 -44.61 15.87 -46.66
C LEU A 2 -45.05 15.64 -45.20
N ALA A 3 -45.13 14.37 -44.83
CA ALA A 3 -45.45 13.90 -43.50
C ALA A 3 -44.27 14.12 -42.53
N ALA A 4 -44.58 14.60 -41.32
CA ALA A 4 -43.69 14.54 -40.17
C ALA A 4 -43.56 13.08 -39.72
N VAL A 5 -42.35 12.53 -39.82
CA VAL A 5 -42.02 11.21 -39.25
C VAL A 5 -41.16 11.47 -38.01
N LEU A 6 -41.83 11.44 -36.86
CA LEU A 6 -41.22 11.30 -35.55
C LEU A 6 -40.67 9.88 -35.41
N CYS A 7 -39.37 9.70 -35.66
CA CYS A 7 -38.66 8.49 -35.24
C CYS A 7 -38.12 8.68 -33.83
N PHE A 8 -38.94 8.41 -32.82
CA PHE A 8 -38.46 8.03 -31.50
C PHE A 8 -37.83 6.63 -31.60
N THR A 9 -36.55 6.57 -31.93
CA THR A 9 -35.75 5.36 -31.66
C THR A 9 -35.28 5.43 -30.21
N GLY A 10 -36.13 4.97 -29.31
CA GLY A 10 -35.68 4.48 -28.00
C GLY A 10 -34.84 3.23 -28.23
N CYS A 11 -33.52 3.39 -28.28
CA CYS A 11 -32.58 2.28 -28.15
C CYS A 11 -31.80 2.53 -26.87
N GLY A 12 -32.16 1.81 -25.80
CA GLY A 12 -31.37 1.72 -24.59
C GLY A 12 -30.05 0.99 -24.90
N SER A 13 -29.07 1.72 -25.41
CA SER A 13 -27.67 1.31 -25.34
C SER A 13 -27.18 1.66 -23.94
N LYS A 14 -26.59 0.69 -23.23
CA LYS A 14 -25.81 0.93 -22.02
C LYS A 14 -24.93 2.16 -22.25
N GLN A 15 -25.26 3.26 -21.60
CA GLN A 15 -24.49 4.49 -21.65
C GLN A 15 -23.22 4.20 -20.84
N ASN A 16 -22.20 3.66 -21.51
CA ASN A 16 -20.84 3.73 -20.99
C ASN A 16 -20.41 5.17 -21.26
N SER A 17 -20.82 6.09 -20.38
CA SER A 17 -20.40 7.48 -20.45
C SER A 17 -18.97 7.55 -19.94
N ASP A 18 -18.05 7.01 -20.72
CA ASP A 18 -16.63 7.29 -20.55
C ASP A 18 -16.42 8.79 -20.78
N VAL A 19 -15.38 9.36 -20.17
CA VAL A 19 -15.05 10.78 -20.29
C VAL A 19 -14.89 11.15 -21.77
N GLU A 20 -15.49 12.28 -22.16
CA GLU A 20 -15.30 12.84 -23.48
C GLU A 20 -13.98 13.61 -23.52
N TYR A 21 -13.19 13.42 -24.58
CA TYR A 21 -11.90 14.06 -24.74
C TYR A 21 -11.57 14.30 -26.21
N ASP A 22 -10.85 15.37 -26.49
CA ASP A 22 -10.26 15.62 -27.81
C ASP A 22 -8.85 15.01 -27.85
N LYS A 23 -8.65 14.01 -28.71
CA LYS A 23 -7.39 13.27 -28.80
C LYS A 23 -6.19 14.19 -29.10
N ALA A 24 -6.35 15.11 -30.04
CA ALA A 24 -5.26 15.99 -30.48
C ALA A 24 -4.83 16.95 -29.36
N SER A 25 -5.80 17.52 -28.64
CA SER A 25 -5.52 18.38 -27.48
C SER A 25 -4.82 17.62 -26.36
N MET A 26 -5.27 16.40 -26.06
CA MET A 26 -4.65 15.57 -25.03
C MET A 26 -3.23 15.13 -25.40
N GLU A 27 -3.00 14.80 -26.67
CA GLU A 27 -1.67 14.51 -27.21
C GLU A 27 -0.75 15.72 -27.06
N GLN A 28 -1.19 16.90 -27.50
CA GLN A 28 -0.43 18.15 -27.38
C GLN A 28 -0.07 18.50 -25.93
N VAL A 29 -1.00 18.34 -24.98
CA VAL A 29 -0.74 18.59 -23.56
C VAL A 29 0.26 17.58 -22.99
N THR A 30 0.18 16.31 -23.42
CA THR A 30 1.09 15.25 -22.99
C THR A 30 2.49 15.47 -23.53
N ASP A 31 2.63 15.77 -24.82
CA ASP A 31 3.90 16.12 -25.47
C ASP A 31 4.53 17.35 -24.81
N PHE A 32 3.72 18.39 -24.54
CA PHE A 32 4.20 19.58 -23.83
C PHE A 32 4.82 19.21 -22.48
N LEU A 33 4.15 18.36 -21.68
CA LEU A 33 4.66 17.98 -20.37
C LEU A 33 5.96 17.17 -20.48
N ILE A 34 6.03 16.23 -21.42
CA ILE A 34 7.24 15.43 -21.67
C ILE A 34 8.39 16.33 -22.09
N ASP A 35 8.18 17.18 -23.10
CA ASP A 35 9.20 18.11 -23.59
C ASP A 35 9.64 19.08 -22.49
N TYR A 36 8.71 19.57 -21.69
CA TYR A 36 9.01 20.44 -20.56
C TYR A 36 9.90 19.73 -19.55
N CYS A 37 9.49 18.53 -19.10
CA CYS A 37 10.26 17.74 -18.14
C CYS A 37 11.62 17.29 -18.68
N ALA A 38 11.73 16.98 -19.97
CA ALA A 38 12.99 16.59 -20.61
C ALA A 38 14.01 17.73 -20.69
N ASN A 39 13.54 18.98 -20.73
CA ASN A 39 14.40 20.16 -20.80
C ASN A 39 14.53 20.92 -19.47
N ALA A 40 13.75 20.55 -18.45
CA ALA A 40 13.82 21.17 -17.13
C ALA A 40 15.07 20.71 -16.38
N ASP A 41 15.92 21.66 -16.02
CA ASP A 41 17.08 21.43 -15.16
C ASP A 41 16.74 21.62 -13.67
N GLU A 42 17.75 21.45 -12.81
CA GLU A 42 17.60 21.60 -11.37
C GLU A 42 17.17 23.02 -10.98
N GLU A 43 17.75 24.05 -11.63
CA GLU A 43 17.39 25.46 -11.44
C GLU A 43 15.91 25.72 -11.79
N THR A 44 15.45 25.21 -12.93
CA THR A 44 14.05 25.31 -13.36
C THR A 44 13.13 24.70 -12.31
N THR A 45 13.51 23.58 -11.72
CA THR A 45 12.70 22.93 -10.69
C THR A 45 12.69 23.71 -9.37
N GLU A 46 13.84 24.24 -8.95
CA GLU A 46 13.89 25.12 -7.77
C GLU A 46 13.05 26.38 -7.96
N GLN A 47 13.03 26.94 -9.16
CA GLN A 47 12.18 28.08 -9.49
C GLN A 47 10.68 27.75 -9.31
N TRP A 48 10.23 26.58 -9.79
CA TRP A 48 8.86 26.14 -9.60
C TRP A 48 8.52 25.90 -8.13
N ASN A 49 9.41 25.23 -7.40
CA ASN A 49 9.25 25.00 -5.97
C ASN A 49 9.23 26.28 -5.14
N GLY A 50 9.89 27.34 -5.61
CA GLY A 50 9.87 28.67 -4.99
C GLY A 50 8.66 29.54 -5.36
N MET A 51 7.86 29.13 -6.35
CA MET A 51 6.68 29.86 -6.81
C MET A 51 5.49 29.56 -5.89
N SER A 52 4.59 30.54 -5.69
CA SER A 52 3.33 30.27 -5.01
C SER A 52 2.38 29.48 -5.91
N GLU A 53 1.55 28.62 -5.32
CA GLU A 53 0.50 27.87 -6.03
C GLU A 53 -0.36 28.78 -6.92
N PHE A 54 -0.76 29.95 -6.42
CA PHE A 54 -1.54 30.92 -7.19
C PHE A 54 -0.80 31.42 -8.44
N ALA A 55 0.52 31.68 -8.35
CA ALA A 55 1.30 32.10 -9.50
C ALA A 55 1.48 30.97 -10.52
N MET A 56 1.63 29.73 -10.05
CA MET A 56 1.65 28.54 -10.91
C MET A 56 0.32 28.36 -11.65
N GLU A 57 -0.80 28.41 -10.93
CA GLU A 57 -2.14 28.33 -11.50
C GLU A 57 -2.37 29.42 -12.54
N GLN A 58 -1.97 30.66 -12.27
CA GLN A 58 -2.10 31.76 -13.23
C GLN A 58 -1.30 31.48 -14.51
N GLN A 59 -0.11 30.88 -14.40
CA GLN A 59 0.69 30.48 -15.55
C GLN A 59 -0.03 29.38 -16.35
N PHE A 60 -0.51 28.32 -15.69
CA PHE A 60 -1.23 27.22 -16.36
C PHE A 60 -2.50 27.71 -17.07
N VAL A 61 -3.31 28.53 -16.39
CA VAL A 61 -4.52 29.14 -16.98
C VAL A 61 -4.18 30.02 -18.17
N SER A 62 -3.09 30.81 -18.11
CA SER A 62 -2.68 31.67 -19.21
C SER A 62 -2.20 30.89 -20.43
N ALA A 63 -1.59 29.72 -20.20
CA ALA A 63 -1.12 28.80 -21.23
C ALA A 63 -2.21 27.83 -21.73
N GLY A 64 -3.39 27.81 -21.09
CA GLY A 64 -4.45 26.85 -21.39
C GLY A 64 -4.11 25.42 -20.99
N LEU A 65 -3.19 25.23 -20.04
CA LEU A 65 -2.74 23.92 -19.58
C LEU A 65 -3.67 23.39 -18.48
N PRO A 66 -4.18 22.15 -18.60
CA PRO A 66 -5.10 21.57 -17.64
C PRO A 66 -4.36 20.95 -16.45
N PHE A 67 -3.51 21.74 -15.79
CA PHE A 67 -2.67 21.29 -14.69
C PHE A 67 -3.04 21.99 -13.39
N THR A 68 -2.92 21.26 -12.28
CA THR A 68 -2.85 21.85 -10.95
C THR A 68 -1.40 21.93 -10.48
N PRO A 69 -1.05 22.86 -9.56
CA PRO A 69 0.30 22.94 -9.00
C PRO A 69 0.80 21.59 -8.49
N ASP A 70 0.01 20.90 -7.69
CA ASP A 70 0.36 19.59 -7.13
C ASP A 70 0.61 18.54 -8.20
N SER A 71 -0.27 18.44 -9.21
CA SER A 71 -0.14 17.45 -10.29
C SER A 71 1.12 17.69 -11.13
N PHE A 72 1.44 18.95 -11.38
CA PHE A 72 2.59 19.35 -12.19
C PHE A 72 3.91 19.11 -11.45
N LEU A 73 4.02 19.55 -10.20
CA LEU A 73 5.21 19.32 -9.38
C LEU A 73 5.44 17.81 -9.16
N SER A 74 4.37 17.06 -8.86
CA SER A 74 4.45 15.61 -8.74
C SER A 74 4.90 14.94 -10.04
N ALA A 75 4.47 15.47 -11.19
CA ALA A 75 4.93 14.99 -12.49
C ALA A 75 6.43 15.28 -12.69
N MET A 76 6.90 16.49 -12.38
CA MET A 76 8.33 16.82 -12.43
C MET A 76 9.17 15.88 -11.55
N ASP A 77 8.72 15.60 -10.33
CA ASP A 77 9.41 14.69 -9.42
C ASP A 77 9.40 13.25 -9.93
N ALA A 78 8.27 12.77 -10.45
CA ALA A 78 8.16 11.45 -11.07
C ALA A 78 9.08 11.31 -12.29
N TRP A 79 9.23 12.37 -13.10
CA TRP A 79 10.16 12.41 -14.21
C TRP A 79 11.61 12.31 -13.74
N LYS A 80 12.00 13.12 -12.74
CA LYS A 80 13.34 13.09 -12.17
C LYS A 80 13.72 11.72 -11.64
N ALA A 81 12.83 11.11 -10.85
CA ALA A 81 13.02 9.73 -10.37
C ALA A 81 13.14 8.74 -11.55
N GLY A 82 12.36 8.96 -12.60
CA GLY A 82 12.44 8.21 -13.87
C GLY A 82 13.81 8.32 -14.54
N ILE A 83 14.38 9.53 -14.66
CA ILE A 83 15.70 9.78 -15.24
C ILE A 83 16.82 9.15 -14.39
N GLU A 84 16.76 9.28 -13.06
CA GLU A 84 17.73 8.63 -12.16
C GLU A 84 17.78 7.12 -12.40
N GLU A 85 16.61 6.51 -12.55
CA GLU A 85 16.46 5.07 -12.76
C GLU A 85 16.80 4.62 -14.20
N CYS A 86 16.30 5.34 -15.20
CA CYS A 86 16.25 4.89 -16.60
C CYS A 86 17.28 5.57 -17.52
N GLY A 87 17.96 6.62 -17.06
CA GLY A 87 18.92 7.39 -17.85
C GLY A 87 18.27 8.53 -18.63
N ASP A 88 19.01 9.14 -19.56
CA ASP A 88 18.52 10.29 -20.32
C ASP A 88 17.40 9.90 -21.29
N TYR A 89 16.41 10.79 -21.44
CA TYR A 89 15.28 10.59 -22.34
C TYR A 89 15.70 10.74 -23.80
N ALA A 90 15.29 9.80 -24.66
CA ALA A 90 15.63 9.79 -26.09
C ALA A 90 14.41 9.98 -27.01
N GLY A 91 13.22 9.53 -26.59
CA GLY A 91 11.99 9.62 -27.39
C GLY A 91 10.90 8.70 -26.88
N HIS A 92 9.73 8.72 -27.53
CA HIS A 92 8.63 7.80 -27.22
C HIS A 92 7.84 7.39 -28.46
N GLY A 93 7.12 6.27 -28.34
CA GLY A 93 6.23 5.77 -29.39
C GLY A 93 4.83 6.39 -29.35
N ASP A 94 3.91 5.74 -30.06
CA ASP A 94 2.51 6.15 -30.15
C ASP A 94 1.79 6.06 -28.79
N TYR A 95 0.85 6.99 -28.60
CA TYR A 95 0.00 7.02 -27.42
C TYR A 95 -1.16 6.01 -27.49
N LYS A 96 -1.39 5.33 -26.37
CA LYS A 96 -2.57 4.53 -26.09
C LYS A 96 -3.50 5.31 -25.15
N TYR A 97 -4.79 5.32 -25.45
CA TYR A 97 -5.82 6.04 -24.69
C TYR A 97 -6.80 5.04 -24.09
N GLU A 98 -6.99 5.12 -22.77
CA GLU A 98 -7.87 4.26 -21.99
C GLU A 98 -8.83 5.17 -21.19
N PRO A 99 -9.94 5.62 -21.81
CA PRO A 99 -10.94 6.41 -21.10
C PRO A 99 -11.76 5.51 -20.17
N SER A 100 -12.16 6.08 -19.04
CA SER A 100 -13.11 5.52 -18.07
C SER A 100 -14.19 6.56 -17.76
N ARG A 101 -15.08 6.30 -16.80
CA ARG A 101 -16.14 7.24 -16.43
C ARG A 101 -15.65 8.55 -15.80
N THR A 102 -14.49 8.54 -15.17
CA THR A 102 -13.99 9.66 -14.36
C THR A 102 -12.58 10.09 -14.71
N GLU A 103 -11.86 9.30 -15.50
CA GLU A 103 -10.47 9.55 -15.84
C GLU A 103 -10.14 9.07 -17.26
N LEU A 104 -9.20 9.75 -17.88
CA LEU A 104 -8.53 9.33 -19.10
C LEU A 104 -7.09 8.96 -18.76
N LYS A 105 -6.72 7.69 -18.99
CA LYS A 105 -5.34 7.25 -18.91
C LYS A 105 -4.71 7.28 -20.31
N ILE A 106 -3.54 7.92 -20.41
CA ILE A 106 -2.72 7.96 -21.62
C ILE A 106 -1.40 7.26 -21.30
N THR A 107 -1.00 6.32 -22.15
CA THR A 107 0.24 5.56 -21.95
C THR A 107 1.07 5.56 -23.21
N THR A 108 2.38 5.72 -23.08
CA THR A 108 3.34 5.50 -24.16
C THR A 108 4.57 4.76 -23.63
N THR A 109 5.23 4.00 -24.49
CA THR A 109 6.55 3.44 -24.19
C THR A 109 7.61 4.45 -24.64
N ALA A 110 8.41 4.90 -23.69
CA ALA A 110 9.52 5.80 -23.89
C ALA A 110 10.86 5.05 -23.88
N GLU A 111 11.77 5.52 -24.72
CA GLU A 111 13.16 5.09 -24.80
C GLU A 111 13.99 6.01 -23.93
N PHE A 112 14.69 5.42 -22.95
CA PHE A 112 15.71 6.10 -22.15
C PHE A 112 17.04 5.35 -22.32
N GLU A 113 18.15 6.04 -22.05
CA GLU A 113 19.51 5.56 -22.29
C GLU A 113 19.81 4.17 -21.66
N LYS A 114 19.37 3.94 -20.41
CA LYS A 114 19.67 2.68 -19.69
C LYS A 114 18.61 1.61 -19.93
N ARG A 115 17.33 1.99 -19.98
CA ARG A 115 16.20 1.07 -20.20
C ARG A 115 14.96 1.80 -20.66
N ASN A 116 14.11 1.13 -21.44
CA ASN A 116 12.80 1.68 -21.79
C ASN A 116 11.92 1.80 -20.54
N ALA A 117 10.98 2.75 -20.55
CA ALA A 117 10.00 2.91 -19.49
C ALA A 117 8.60 3.12 -20.09
N ASP A 118 7.57 2.76 -19.33
CA ASP A 118 6.20 3.15 -19.66
C ASP A 118 5.88 4.48 -18.96
N LEU A 119 5.59 5.49 -19.76
CA LEU A 119 5.04 6.76 -19.30
C LEU A 119 3.53 6.62 -19.20
N THR A 120 2.98 6.89 -18.02
CA THR A 120 1.53 6.87 -17.79
C THR A 120 1.08 8.22 -17.27
N PHE A 121 0.12 8.83 -17.96
CA PHE A 121 -0.51 10.08 -17.60
C PHE A 121 -1.96 9.79 -17.25
N VAL A 122 -2.42 10.24 -16.09
CA VAL A 122 -3.81 10.12 -15.68
C VAL A 122 -4.40 11.50 -15.60
N PHE A 123 -5.46 11.72 -16.37
CA PHE A 123 -6.26 12.93 -16.32
C PHE A 123 -7.61 12.64 -15.69
N LYS A 124 -8.00 13.37 -14.65
CA LYS A 124 -9.30 13.21 -13.98
C LYS A 124 -10.28 14.30 -14.40
N ALA A 125 -11.53 13.91 -14.61
CA ALA A 125 -12.61 14.84 -14.88
C ALA A 125 -13.01 15.59 -13.60
N ASP A 126 -13.06 16.91 -13.68
CA ASP A 126 -13.63 17.76 -12.64
C ASP A 126 -15.17 17.69 -12.63
N THR A 127 -15.80 18.43 -11.71
CA THR A 127 -17.27 18.51 -11.61
C THR A 127 -17.96 19.08 -12.84
N ARG A 128 -17.21 19.73 -13.76
CA ARG A 128 -17.69 20.31 -15.01
C ARG A 128 -17.37 19.42 -16.21
N GLY A 129 -16.68 18.30 -16.01
CA GLY A 129 -16.25 17.37 -17.06
C GLY A 129 -14.92 17.73 -17.72
N ASN A 130 -14.19 18.73 -17.23
CA ASN A 130 -12.87 19.06 -17.77
C ASN A 130 -11.82 18.10 -17.22
N LEU A 131 -11.02 17.54 -18.10
CA LEU A 131 -9.89 16.68 -17.74
C LEU A 131 -8.72 17.53 -17.26
N ASN A 132 -8.28 17.30 -16.02
CA ASN A 132 -7.05 17.89 -15.46
C ASN A 132 -6.03 16.79 -15.17
N LEU A 133 -4.75 17.09 -15.34
CA LEU A 133 -3.68 16.18 -14.95
C LEU A 133 -3.83 15.87 -13.47
N ASP A 134 -3.80 14.58 -13.15
CA ASP A 134 -3.80 14.08 -11.78
C ASP A 134 -2.43 13.51 -11.43
N SER A 135 -1.85 12.73 -12.33
CA SER A 135 -0.53 12.15 -12.10
C SER A 135 0.20 11.81 -13.40
N MET A 136 1.53 11.80 -13.31
CA MET A 136 2.42 11.18 -14.27
C MET A 136 3.24 10.11 -13.54
N THR A 137 3.51 8.99 -14.22
CA THR A 137 4.37 7.92 -13.71
C THR A 137 5.35 7.51 -14.79
N VAL A 138 6.62 7.35 -14.40
CA VAL A 138 7.68 6.79 -15.24
C VAL A 138 8.03 5.42 -14.68
N ALA A 139 7.63 4.35 -15.37
CA ALA A 139 7.84 2.98 -14.91
C ALA A 139 8.91 2.27 -15.75
N GLY A 140 10.13 2.14 -15.23
CA GLY A 140 11.22 1.45 -15.89
C GLY A 140 10.89 -0.03 -16.18
N LYS A 141 11.14 -0.48 -17.41
CA LYS A 141 10.99 -1.89 -17.81
C LYS A 141 12.20 -2.67 -17.38
N TYR A 142 12.08 -3.33 -16.23
CA TYR A 142 13.12 -4.23 -15.74
C TYR A 142 13.12 -5.55 -16.51
N THR A 143 14.32 -6.07 -16.74
CA THR A 143 14.48 -7.43 -17.26
C THR A 143 14.07 -8.45 -16.20
N MET A 144 13.64 -9.64 -16.62
CA MET A 144 13.29 -10.73 -15.70
C MET A 144 14.46 -11.09 -14.75
N GLY A 145 15.70 -10.92 -15.21
CA GLY A 145 16.91 -11.13 -14.39
C GLY A 145 17.04 -10.12 -13.25
N GLU A 146 16.90 -8.83 -13.54
CA GLU A 146 16.95 -7.77 -12.52
C GLU A 146 15.79 -7.89 -11.51
N ILE A 147 14.58 -8.24 -11.99
CA ILE A 147 13.43 -8.48 -11.11
C ILE A 147 13.72 -9.66 -10.18
N LEU A 148 14.27 -10.76 -10.73
CA LEU A 148 14.60 -11.94 -9.95
C LEU A 148 15.72 -11.67 -8.94
N GLU A 149 16.72 -10.86 -9.30
CA GLU A 149 17.78 -10.47 -8.38
C GLU A 149 17.24 -9.61 -7.24
N LYS A 150 16.44 -8.57 -7.53
CA LYS A 150 15.81 -7.72 -6.52
C LYS A 150 14.87 -8.54 -5.61
N ALA A 151 14.02 -9.39 -6.18
CA ALA A 151 13.11 -10.24 -5.42
C ALA A 151 13.87 -11.32 -4.62
N GLY A 152 14.93 -11.88 -5.20
CA GLY A 152 15.81 -12.85 -4.56
C GLY A 152 16.53 -12.27 -3.36
N LEU A 153 17.04 -11.04 -3.46
CA LEU A 153 17.68 -10.33 -2.36
C LEU A 153 16.72 -10.14 -1.18
N ASN A 154 15.48 -9.71 -1.45
CA ASN A 154 14.45 -9.64 -0.40
C ASN A 154 14.06 -11.01 0.17
N THR A 155 14.05 -12.05 -0.65
CA THR A 155 13.75 -13.42 -0.18
C THR A 155 14.85 -13.95 0.72
N VAL A 156 16.12 -13.74 0.38
CA VAL A 156 17.25 -14.13 1.23
C VAL A 156 17.29 -13.29 2.51
N LEU A 157 17.00 -11.98 2.42
CA LEU A 157 16.94 -11.10 3.58
C LEU A 157 15.79 -11.46 4.53
N GLY A 158 14.61 -11.78 4.01
CA GLY A 158 13.44 -12.14 4.81
C GLY A 158 13.43 -13.61 5.24
N MET A 159 13.41 -14.54 4.29
CA MET A 159 13.30 -15.98 4.56
C MET A 159 14.63 -16.58 5.02
N GLY A 160 15.75 -16.12 4.48
CA GLY A 160 17.08 -16.64 4.84
C GLY A 160 17.47 -16.30 6.28
N THR A 161 17.17 -15.09 6.77
CA THR A 161 17.44 -14.70 8.16
C THR A 161 16.64 -15.54 9.15
N VAL A 162 15.36 -15.79 8.88
CA VAL A 162 14.53 -16.69 9.69
C VAL A 162 15.14 -18.10 9.71
N PHE A 163 15.59 -18.61 8.57
CA PHE A 163 16.24 -19.92 8.49
C PHE A 163 17.52 -19.99 9.33
N VAL A 164 18.36 -18.96 9.28
CA VAL A 164 19.59 -18.85 10.08
C VAL A 164 19.29 -18.79 11.57
N VAL A 165 18.29 -18.01 11.99
CA VAL A 165 17.88 -17.89 13.40
C VAL A 165 17.35 -19.23 13.93
N LEU A 166 16.55 -19.95 13.15
CA LEU A 166 16.06 -21.27 13.54
C LEU A 166 17.19 -22.30 13.70
N ILE A 167 18.18 -22.29 12.79
CA ILE A 167 19.38 -23.13 12.91
C ILE A 167 20.15 -22.76 14.19
N PHE A 168 20.33 -21.47 14.47
CA PHE A 168 21.04 -21.00 15.65
C PHE A 168 20.34 -21.43 16.95
N ILE A 169 19.02 -21.28 17.05
CA ILE A 169 18.23 -21.73 18.19
C ILE A 169 18.33 -23.25 18.36
N SER A 170 18.26 -24.01 17.25
CA SER A 170 18.43 -25.47 17.28
C SER A 170 19.78 -25.89 17.86
N LEU A 171 20.86 -25.19 17.48
CA LEU A 171 22.20 -25.42 18.02
C LEU A 171 22.29 -25.11 19.52
N ILE A 172 21.69 -24.00 19.99
CA ILE A 172 21.66 -23.65 21.43
C ILE A 172 20.94 -24.73 22.24
N ILE A 173 19.78 -25.20 21.78
CA ILE A 173 19.04 -26.27 22.46
C ILE A 173 19.85 -27.57 22.46
N SER A 174 20.57 -27.88 21.38
CA SER A 174 21.49 -29.02 21.32
C SER A 174 22.64 -28.90 22.35
N LEU A 175 23.16 -27.68 22.56
CA LEU A 175 24.17 -27.39 23.56
C LEU A 175 23.67 -27.59 25.01
N PHE A 176 22.37 -27.38 25.27
CA PHE A 176 21.78 -27.68 26.58
C PHE A 176 21.88 -29.16 26.97
N ARG A 177 22.03 -30.08 26.01
CA ARG A 177 22.32 -31.50 26.29
C ARG A 177 23.66 -31.70 27.00
N PHE A 178 24.60 -30.77 26.87
CA PHE A 178 25.92 -30.84 27.49
C PHE A 178 25.99 -30.15 28.86
N ILE A 179 24.93 -29.44 29.27
CA ILE A 179 24.82 -28.84 30.62
C ILE A 179 24.92 -29.89 31.74
N PRO A 180 24.22 -31.06 31.71
CA PRO A 180 24.35 -32.04 32.79
C PRO A 180 25.77 -32.63 32.92
N ALA A 181 26.53 -32.70 31.81
CA ALA A 181 27.93 -33.12 31.83
C ALA A 181 28.85 -32.03 32.44
N LEU A 182 28.58 -30.76 32.14
CA LEU A 182 29.30 -29.62 32.73
C LEU A 182 28.95 -29.41 34.22
N GLN A 183 27.68 -29.63 34.63
CA GLN A 183 27.26 -29.62 36.03
C GLN A 183 27.90 -30.74 36.84
N ASN A 184 28.08 -31.93 36.26
CA ASN A 184 28.79 -33.03 36.92
C ASN A 184 30.32 -32.81 36.98
N ALA A 185 30.89 -32.02 36.06
CA ALA A 185 32.31 -31.69 36.04
C ALA A 185 32.68 -30.49 36.94
N PHE A 186 31.78 -29.53 37.14
CA PHE A 186 32.00 -28.34 37.99
C PHE A 186 31.19 -28.33 39.30
N GLY A 187 30.29 -29.29 39.51
CA GLY A 187 29.50 -29.45 40.73
C GLY A 187 30.33 -30.06 41.87
N ARG A 188 30.67 -29.23 42.87
CA ARG A 188 31.10 -29.71 44.18
C ARG A 188 30.04 -30.69 44.73
N LYS A 189 30.45 -31.92 45.04
CA LYS A 189 29.64 -32.94 45.72
C LYS A 189 28.98 -32.34 46.96
N PRO A 190 27.65 -32.40 47.12
CA PRO A 190 27.02 -32.16 48.41
C PRO A 190 27.21 -33.40 49.30
N GLU A 191 27.75 -33.15 50.48
CA GLU A 191 27.87 -34.11 51.58
C GLU A 191 26.48 -34.44 52.12
N LYS A 192 26.19 -35.74 52.25
CA LYS A 192 24.95 -36.25 52.85
C LYS A 192 25.03 -36.07 54.37
N THR A 193 24.01 -35.44 54.95
CA THR A 193 23.67 -35.58 56.37
C THR A 193 22.21 -36.02 56.51
N THR A 194 22.04 -37.18 57.13
CA THR A 194 20.86 -37.84 57.72
C THR A 194 20.15 -36.88 58.70
N GLU A 195 18.85 -36.90 59.05
CA GLU A 195 17.92 -37.95 59.51
C GLU A 195 16.53 -37.27 59.70
N ALA A 196 15.42 -37.89 59.26
CA ALA A 196 14.30 -38.41 60.09
C ALA A 196 13.01 -37.52 60.18
N PRO A 197 11.81 -38.12 60.38
CA PRO A 197 10.59 -37.75 59.65
C PRO A 197 9.41 -37.23 60.51
N ALA A 198 8.50 -36.46 59.89
CA ALA A 198 7.09 -36.22 60.26
C ALA A 198 6.49 -35.27 59.21
N ALA A 199 5.22 -35.25 58.83
CA ALA A 199 4.05 -36.08 59.00
C ALA A 199 3.16 -35.78 57.77
N VAL A 200 2.29 -36.72 57.43
CA VAL A 200 1.37 -36.64 56.29
C VAL A 200 0.25 -35.65 56.61
N GLU A 201 -0.03 -34.72 55.70
CA GLU A 201 -1.35 -34.08 55.60
C GLU A 201 -1.76 -34.00 54.13
N ASP A 202 -2.95 -34.54 53.88
CA ASP A 202 -3.60 -34.78 52.61
C ASP A 202 -4.44 -33.53 52.25
N ALA A 203 -4.19 -32.88 51.11
CA ALA A 203 -5.05 -31.83 50.55
C ALA A 203 -4.65 -31.54 49.09
N PRO A 204 -5.56 -31.05 48.24
CA PRO A 204 -6.34 -31.87 47.32
C PRO A 204 -5.92 -31.69 45.85
N VAL A 205 -6.37 -32.63 45.03
CA VAL A 205 -6.46 -32.51 43.57
C VAL A 205 -7.20 -31.21 43.22
N ILE A 206 -6.51 -30.23 42.65
CA ILE A 206 -7.14 -29.04 42.07
C ILE A 206 -7.30 -29.28 40.57
N VAL A 207 -8.55 -29.58 40.26
CA VAL A 207 -9.23 -29.59 38.96
C VAL A 207 -8.91 -28.33 38.17
N ASP A 208 -8.81 -28.46 36.85
CA ASP A 208 -8.78 -27.38 35.85
C ASP A 208 -9.68 -26.19 36.24
N ALA A 209 -9.06 -25.12 36.72
CA ALA A 209 -9.67 -23.80 36.77
C ALA A 209 -9.29 -23.10 35.46
N ALA A 210 -10.25 -23.03 34.55
CA ALA A 210 -10.16 -22.19 33.35
C ALA A 210 -9.68 -20.80 33.74
N ALA A 211 -8.68 -20.30 33.02
CA ALA A 211 -8.27 -18.90 33.09
C ALA A 211 -9.53 -18.02 32.92
N GLU A 212 -9.91 -17.38 34.01
CA GLU A 212 -10.82 -16.25 34.00
C GLU A 212 -10.05 -15.13 33.31
N THR A 213 -10.21 -15.04 31.99
CA THR A 213 -9.65 -13.95 31.20
C THR A 213 -10.38 -12.70 31.62
N ASP A 214 -9.66 -11.81 32.29
CA ASP A 214 -10.15 -10.50 32.69
C ASP A 214 -10.30 -9.63 31.43
N ASP A 215 -11.40 -9.83 30.71
CA ASP A 215 -11.70 -9.16 29.44
C ASP A 215 -12.15 -7.69 29.66
N MET A 216 -11.85 -7.07 30.80
CA MET A 216 -12.24 -5.70 31.13
C MET A 216 -11.73 -4.67 30.12
N GLU A 217 -10.51 -4.86 29.59
CA GLU A 217 -9.95 -4.00 28.53
C GLU A 217 -10.75 -4.12 27.22
N LEU A 218 -11.11 -5.36 26.83
CA LEU A 218 -11.93 -5.63 25.64
C LEU A 218 -13.33 -5.04 25.79
N VAL A 219 -13.94 -5.20 26.97
CA VAL A 219 -15.24 -4.62 27.30
C VAL A 219 -15.20 -3.09 27.21
N ALA A 220 -14.14 -2.45 27.71
CA ALA A 220 -13.99 -0.99 27.65
C ALA A 220 -13.88 -0.46 26.22
N VAL A 221 -13.05 -1.09 25.38
CA VAL A 221 -12.86 -0.68 23.97
C VAL A 221 -14.15 -0.86 23.16
N ILE A 222 -14.83 -2.01 23.33
CA ILE A 222 -16.10 -2.27 22.63
C ILE A 222 -17.16 -1.27 23.08
N SER A 223 -17.20 -0.94 24.37
CA SER A 223 -18.18 0.02 24.89
C SER A 223 -17.93 1.42 24.35
N ALA A 224 -16.68 1.89 24.33
CA ALA A 224 -16.34 3.18 23.75
C ALA A 224 -16.67 3.25 22.25
N ALA A 225 -16.41 2.19 21.50
CA ALA A 225 -16.70 2.13 20.06
C ALA A 225 -18.20 2.22 19.75
N VAL A 226 -19.04 1.49 20.50
CA VAL A 226 -20.51 1.53 20.31
C VAL A 226 -21.07 2.89 20.70
N ALA A 227 -20.63 3.45 21.84
CA ALA A 227 -21.01 4.80 22.27
C ALA A 227 -20.67 5.87 21.20
N ALA A 228 -19.47 5.79 20.61
CA ALA A 228 -19.05 6.70 19.55
C ALA A 228 -19.86 6.53 18.25
N ALA A 229 -20.19 5.29 17.86
CA ALA A 229 -20.94 5.01 16.64
C ALA A 229 -22.42 5.42 16.74
N GLU A 230 -23.04 5.23 17.90
CA GLU A 230 -24.45 5.56 18.14
C GLU A 230 -24.65 6.99 18.69
N GLY A 231 -23.56 7.72 18.97
CA GLY A 231 -23.62 9.06 19.54
C GLY A 231 -24.26 9.09 20.94
N THR A 232 -24.14 7.99 21.68
CA THR A 232 -24.78 7.78 22.99
C THR A 232 -23.74 7.56 24.08
N THR A 233 -24.14 7.55 25.36
CA THR A 233 -23.23 7.25 26.47
C THR A 233 -23.13 5.74 26.71
N THR A 234 -22.07 5.31 27.39
CA THR A 234 -21.82 3.90 27.70
C THR A 234 -22.84 3.27 28.67
N ASP A 235 -23.72 4.06 29.27
CA ASP A 235 -24.73 3.59 30.23
C ASP A 235 -25.94 2.91 29.55
N GLY A 236 -26.08 3.06 28.22
CA GLY A 236 -27.21 2.54 27.45
C GLY A 236 -27.15 1.05 27.10
N PHE A 237 -26.03 0.38 27.33
CA PHE A 237 -25.81 -1.02 26.90
C PHE A 237 -24.77 -1.73 27.79
N VAL A 238 -24.76 -3.07 27.75
CA VAL A 238 -23.84 -3.91 28.54
C VAL A 238 -23.10 -4.90 27.65
N VAL A 239 -21.76 -4.84 27.67
CA VAL A 239 -20.90 -5.78 26.95
C VAL A 239 -20.48 -6.91 27.87
N ARG A 240 -20.72 -8.17 27.45
CA ARG A 240 -20.34 -9.37 28.19
C ARG A 240 -19.80 -10.44 27.26
N SER A 241 -18.84 -11.23 27.73
CA SER A 241 -18.37 -12.41 27.02
C SER A 241 -19.46 -13.48 26.96
N ILE A 242 -19.73 -14.01 25.76
CA ILE A 242 -20.63 -15.15 25.56
C ILE A 242 -19.84 -16.26 24.90
N ARG A 243 -19.59 -17.35 25.63
CA ARG A 243 -18.95 -18.55 25.09
C ARG A 243 -20.02 -19.52 24.58
N ARG A 244 -19.89 -19.92 23.31
CA ARG A 244 -20.76 -20.93 22.70
C ARG A 244 -20.54 -22.27 23.39
N ARG A 245 -21.61 -22.97 23.79
CA ARG A 245 -21.48 -24.35 24.29
C ARG A 245 -21.06 -25.27 23.13
N PRO A 246 -20.16 -26.24 23.35
CA PRO A 246 -19.71 -27.16 22.30
C PRO A 246 -20.79 -28.15 21.82
N SER A 247 -21.96 -28.24 22.46
CA SER A 247 -23.07 -29.08 22.00
C SER A 247 -24.01 -28.30 21.06
N ASN A 248 -24.16 -28.81 19.83
CA ASN A 248 -25.03 -28.25 18.79
C ASN A 248 -26.49 -28.76 18.87
N LYS A 249 -26.96 -29.19 20.04
CA LYS A 249 -28.34 -29.68 20.22
C LYS A 249 -29.14 -28.65 21.00
N TRP A 250 -30.02 -27.95 20.30
CA TRP A 250 -31.17 -27.29 20.92
C TRP A 250 -32.17 -28.39 21.32
N ASN A 251 -32.49 -28.47 22.62
CA ASN A 251 -33.67 -29.16 23.11
C ASN A 251 -34.82 -28.15 23.17
#